data_AF-A8MCR4-F1
#
_entry.id   AF-A8MCR4-F1
#
_cell.length_a   1.000
_cell.length_b   1.000
_cell.length_c   1.000
_cell.angle_alpha   90.00
_cell.angle_beta   90.00
_cell.angle_gamma   90.00
#
_symmetry.space_group_name_H-M   'P 1'
#
loop_
_entity.id
_entity.type
_entity.pdbx_description
1 polymer ?
#
loop_
_entity_poly.entity_id
_entity_poly.type
_entity_poly.pdbx_seq_one_letter_code
_entity_poly.pdbx_strand_id
1 'polypeptide(L)'
;MALVSKILTYMGIAAAVLAWVIILTSISLNPWFNMFSNALSDLGNPHANYYWLYNYGLVLTATLMLLFSLYLLFVSENKVEAMGSSFVTIASIFLALIGIFHEGTYPHTFVSEWFFTQMDLAVVTWSIGLIVGRRLNYGIPLLLLGLIAPIPALLIKWPSTAILETYGIVIIDAWAIAATILIRSRIPRVGCGV
;
A
#
# COMPACT_ATOMS: atom_id res chain seq x y z
N MET A 1 -22.87 12.98 1.02
CA MET A 1 -21.57 13.03 0.29
C MET A 1 -20.39 13.35 1.21
N ALA A 2 -20.41 14.42 2.01
CA ALA A 2 -19.26 14.80 2.86
C ALA A 2 -18.79 13.70 3.84
N LEU A 3 -19.71 12.93 4.43
CA LEU A 3 -19.36 11.80 5.30
C LEU A 3 -18.65 10.68 4.52
N VAL A 4 -19.16 10.32 3.34
CA VAL A 4 -18.58 9.29 2.47
C VAL A 4 -17.17 9.69 2.04
N SER A 5 -16.97 10.93 1.59
CA SER A 5 -15.63 11.44 1.23
C SER A 5 -14.65 11.41 2.41
N LYS A 6 -15.12 11.75 3.63
CA LYS A 6 -14.29 11.64 4.85
C LYS A 6 -13.91 10.19 5.11
N ILE A 7 -14.85 9.25 5.07
CA ILE A 7 -14.59 7.83 5.28
C ILE A 7 -13.54 7.34 4.26
N LEU A 8 -13.76 7.60 2.96
CA LEU A 8 -12.85 7.19 1.88
C LEU A 8 -11.45 7.80 2.03
N THR A 9 -11.34 9.05 2.50
CA THR A 9 -10.04 9.70 2.76
C THR A 9 -9.19 8.91 3.75
N TYR A 10 -9.79 8.29 4.76
CA TYR A 10 -9.05 7.57 5.81
C TYR A 10 -8.87 6.08 5.52
N MET A 11 -9.40 5.56 4.41
CA MET A 11 -9.28 4.13 4.08
C MET A 11 -7.82 3.70 3.85
N GLY A 12 -6.93 4.58 3.36
CA GLY A 12 -5.50 4.28 3.21
C GLY A 12 -4.81 4.04 4.56
N ILE A 13 -5.08 4.89 5.55
CA ILE A 13 -4.58 4.70 6.93
C ILE A 13 -5.22 3.45 7.55
N ALA A 14 -6.52 3.23 7.35
CA ALA A 14 -7.19 2.03 7.84
C ALA A 14 -6.58 0.75 7.25
N ALA A 15 -6.20 0.76 5.96
CA ALA A 15 -5.49 -0.34 5.32
C ALA A 15 -4.13 -0.59 5.97
N ALA A 16 -3.31 0.45 6.18
CA ALA A 16 -2.02 0.34 6.86
C ALA A 16 -2.15 -0.26 8.27
N VAL A 17 -3.07 0.27 9.09
CA VAL A 17 -3.33 -0.24 10.44
C VAL A 17 -3.79 -1.70 10.40
N LEU A 18 -4.71 -2.02 9.50
CA LEU A 18 -5.22 -3.38 9.36
C LEU A 18 -4.12 -4.36 8.96
N ALA A 19 -3.25 -3.99 8.00
CA ALA A 19 -2.11 -4.79 7.58
C ALA A 19 -1.22 -5.18 8.77
N TRP A 20 -0.86 -4.20 9.61
CA TRP A 20 -0.06 -4.45 10.81
C TRP A 20 -0.77 -5.31 11.84
N VAL A 21 -2.07 -5.09 12.06
CA VAL A 21 -2.86 -5.94 12.97
C VAL A 21 -2.84 -7.39 12.48
N ILE A 22 -3.05 -7.64 11.18
CA ILE A 22 -3.00 -8.99 10.60
C ILE A 22 -1.61 -9.59 10.74
N ILE A 23 -0.56 -8.88 10.31
CA ILE A 23 0.83 -9.35 10.35
C ILE A 23 1.21 -9.74 11.78
N LEU A 24 1.03 -8.83 12.75
CA LEU A 24 1.41 -9.07 14.14
C LEU A 24 0.59 -10.19 14.78
N THR A 25 -0.70 -10.28 14.48
CA THR A 25 -1.55 -11.38 14.97
C THR A 25 -1.09 -12.71 14.38
N SER A 26 -0.84 -12.79 13.07
CA SER A 26 -0.35 -14.00 12.42
C SER A 26 1.01 -14.45 12.96
N ILE A 27 1.94 -13.51 13.22
CA ILE A 27 3.22 -13.80 13.88
C ILE A 27 2.99 -14.37 15.28
N SER A 28 2.11 -13.75 16.09
CA SER A 28 1.83 -14.20 17.46
C SER A 28 1.25 -15.63 17.54
N LEU A 29 0.54 -16.06 16.49
CA LEU A 29 -0.05 -17.39 16.37
C LEU A 29 0.92 -18.45 15.81
N ASN A 30 2.09 -18.03 15.33
CA ASN A 30 3.08 -18.87 14.68
C ASN A 30 4.46 -18.73 15.36
N PRO A 31 4.70 -19.39 16.51
CA PRO A 31 5.96 -19.23 17.27
C PRO A 31 7.23 -19.65 16.53
N TRP A 32 7.10 -20.44 15.46
CA TRP A 32 8.21 -20.83 14.59
C TRP A 32 8.68 -19.69 13.68
N PHE A 33 7.84 -18.67 13.49
CA PHE A 33 8.12 -17.56 12.59
C PHE A 33 9.25 -16.70 13.15
N ASN A 34 10.27 -16.48 12.31
CA ASN A 34 11.41 -15.64 12.64
C ASN A 34 11.63 -14.58 11.55
N MET A 35 11.48 -13.31 11.94
CA MET A 35 11.68 -12.16 11.06
C MET A 35 13.03 -12.17 10.33
N PHE A 36 14.08 -12.79 10.88
CA PHE A 36 15.42 -12.80 10.29
C PHE A 36 15.70 -13.98 9.35
N SER A 37 14.76 -14.91 9.19
CA SER A 37 14.93 -16.06 8.29
C SER A 37 13.74 -16.31 7.35
N ASN A 38 12.56 -15.81 7.69
CA ASN A 38 11.32 -16.08 6.96
C ASN A 38 10.91 -14.96 6.00
N ALA A 39 9.91 -15.24 5.17
CA ALA A 39 9.11 -14.25 4.44
C ALA A 39 7.79 -13.99 5.19
N LEU A 40 7.21 -12.79 5.14
CA LEU A 40 5.89 -12.56 5.74
C LEU A 40 4.84 -13.48 5.09
N SER A 41 4.98 -13.77 3.79
CA SER A 41 4.12 -14.70 3.05
C SER A 41 4.11 -16.12 3.63
N ASP A 42 5.16 -16.55 4.35
CA ASP A 42 5.19 -17.85 5.03
C ASP A 42 4.02 -18.02 6.00
N LEU A 43 3.50 -16.91 6.56
CA LEU A 43 2.32 -16.90 7.44
C LEU A 43 1.02 -17.22 6.70
N GLY A 44 1.01 -17.08 5.37
CA GLY A 44 -0.10 -17.44 4.47
C GLY A 44 0.01 -18.86 3.91
N ASN A 45 1.10 -19.58 4.19
CA ASN A 45 1.29 -20.95 3.74
C ASN A 45 0.32 -21.92 4.45
N PRO A 46 -0.28 -22.93 3.77
CA PRO A 46 -1.20 -23.89 4.41
C PRO A 46 -0.61 -24.68 5.60
N HIS A 47 0.71 -24.73 5.75
CA HIS A 47 1.38 -25.33 6.90
C HIS A 47 1.45 -24.41 8.13
N ALA A 48 1.14 -23.11 7.98
CA ALA A 48 1.08 -22.16 9.08
C ALA A 48 -0.22 -22.30 9.89
N ASN A 49 -0.15 -22.01 11.18
CA ASN A 49 -1.34 -21.95 12.02
C ASN A 49 -2.22 -20.78 11.57
N TYR A 50 -3.50 -21.05 11.35
CA TYR A 50 -4.49 -20.04 10.93
C TYR A 50 -4.07 -19.25 9.69
N TYR A 51 -3.45 -19.90 8.70
CA TYR A 51 -2.96 -19.26 7.46
C TYR A 51 -4.02 -18.41 6.73
N TRP A 52 -5.30 -18.79 6.84
CA TRP A 52 -6.44 -18.04 6.31
C TRP A 52 -6.53 -16.61 6.88
N LEU A 53 -6.08 -16.37 8.12
CA LEU A 53 -6.09 -15.05 8.75
C LEU A 53 -5.17 -14.09 7.99
N TYR A 54 -3.97 -14.55 7.64
CA TYR A 54 -3.03 -13.76 6.85
C TYR A 54 -3.60 -13.50 5.46
N ASN A 55 -4.03 -14.57 4.76
CA ASN A 55 -4.50 -14.51 3.38
C ASN A 55 -5.76 -13.66 3.20
N TYR A 56 -6.82 -13.93 3.98
CA TYR A 56 -8.05 -13.12 3.93
C TYR A 56 -7.84 -11.72 4.51
N GLY A 57 -6.92 -11.58 5.46
CA GLY A 57 -6.49 -10.28 5.95
C GLY A 57 -5.87 -9.42 4.84
N LEU A 58 -5.01 -9.98 3.99
CA LEU A 58 -4.45 -9.28 2.84
C LEU A 58 -5.53 -8.87 1.84
N VAL A 59 -6.51 -9.74 1.56
CA VAL A 59 -7.66 -9.41 0.69
C VAL A 59 -8.50 -8.27 1.27
N LEU A 60 -8.72 -8.26 2.58
CA LEU A 60 -9.47 -7.19 3.24
C LEU A 60 -8.68 -5.86 3.22
N THR A 61 -7.39 -5.91 3.50
CA THR A 61 -6.46 -4.77 3.41
C THR A 61 -6.44 -4.19 1.99
N ALA A 62 -6.35 -5.05 0.98
CA ALA A 62 -6.44 -4.70 -0.42
C ALA A 62 -7.76 -4.01 -0.77
N THR A 63 -8.87 -4.47 -0.20
CA THR A 63 -10.18 -3.85 -0.40
C THR A 63 -10.21 -2.41 0.14
N LEU A 64 -9.64 -2.16 1.32
CA LEU A 64 -9.53 -0.80 1.87
C LEU A 64 -8.63 0.09 1.01
N MET A 65 -7.47 -0.43 0.57
CA MET A 65 -6.56 0.31 -0.31
C MET A 65 -7.19 0.58 -1.70
N LEU A 66 -8.01 -0.34 -2.20
CA LEU A 66 -8.77 -0.16 -3.44
C LEU A 66 -9.78 0.98 -3.30
N LEU A 67 -10.55 1.02 -2.21
CA LEU A 67 -11.49 2.12 -1.96
C LEU A 67 -10.76 3.47 -1.82
N PHE A 68 -9.61 3.48 -1.14
CA PHE A 68 -8.76 4.66 -1.02
C PHE A 68 -8.25 5.14 -2.39
N SER A 69 -7.73 4.23 -3.21
CA SER A 69 -7.17 4.56 -4.52
C SER A 69 -8.21 5.04 -5.53
N LEU A 70 -9.42 4.47 -5.53
CA LEU A 70 -10.54 4.98 -6.33
C LEU A 70 -10.94 6.39 -5.91
N TYR A 71 -10.91 6.69 -4.60
CA TYR A 71 -11.14 8.05 -4.12
C TYR A 71 -9.98 8.99 -4.50
N LEU A 72 -8.72 8.52 -4.41
CA LEU A 72 -7.53 9.26 -4.84
C LEU A 72 -7.62 9.65 -6.33
N LEU A 73 -8.08 8.73 -7.16
CA LEU A 73 -8.35 8.96 -8.58
C LEU A 73 -9.44 10.02 -8.78
N PHE A 74 -10.54 9.94 -8.03
CA PHE A 74 -11.65 10.90 -8.09
C PHE A 74 -11.24 12.33 -7.69
N VAL A 75 -10.34 12.48 -6.72
CA VAL A 75 -9.87 13.79 -6.21
C VAL A 75 -8.51 14.23 -6.81
N SER A 76 -8.06 13.56 -7.88
CA SER A 76 -6.85 13.94 -8.60
C SER A 76 -7.03 15.29 -9.31
N GLU A 77 -6.08 16.21 -9.13
CA GLU A 77 -6.17 17.57 -9.69
C GLU A 77 -5.59 17.65 -11.12
N ASN A 78 -4.88 16.62 -11.57
CA ASN A 78 -4.32 16.54 -12.91
C ASN A 78 -4.15 15.08 -13.39
N LYS A 79 -3.86 14.90 -14.68
CA LYS A 79 -3.74 13.57 -15.31
C LYS A 79 -2.60 12.72 -14.75
N VAL A 80 -1.54 13.34 -14.24
CA VAL A 80 -0.37 12.62 -13.69
C VAL A 80 -0.70 12.09 -12.30
N GLU A 81 -1.39 12.86 -11.46
CA GLU A 81 -1.94 12.35 -10.19
C GLU A 81 -2.94 11.21 -10.43
N ALA A 82 -3.81 11.34 -11.43
CA ALA A 82 -4.75 10.28 -11.79
C ALA A 82 -4.01 9.00 -12.22
N MET A 83 -2.95 9.12 -13.01
CA MET A 83 -2.10 7.99 -13.40
C MET A 83 -1.44 7.32 -12.19
N GLY A 84 -0.87 8.10 -11.27
CA GLY A 84 -0.33 7.58 -10.01
C GLY A 84 -1.39 6.83 -9.19
N SER A 85 -2.62 7.37 -9.11
CA SER A 85 -3.74 6.74 -8.41
C SER A 85 -4.18 5.41 -9.04
N SER A 86 -4.11 5.31 -10.37
CA SER A 86 -4.38 4.06 -11.09
C SER A 86 -3.35 2.97 -10.77
N PHE A 87 -2.07 3.33 -10.57
CA PHE A 87 -1.07 2.35 -10.11
C PHE A 87 -1.39 1.82 -8.71
N VAL A 88 -1.89 2.66 -7.78
CA VAL A 88 -2.36 2.21 -6.46
C VAL A 88 -3.56 1.26 -6.59
N THR A 89 -4.46 1.54 -7.55
CA THR A 89 -5.61 0.69 -7.85
C THR A 89 -5.15 -0.70 -8.30
N ILE A 90 -4.20 -0.74 -9.25
CA ILE A 90 -3.61 -1.99 -9.75
C ILE A 90 -2.86 -2.71 -8.61
N ALA A 91 -2.06 -1.99 -7.83
CA ALA A 91 -1.37 -2.55 -6.67
C ALA A 91 -2.34 -3.18 -5.66
N SER A 92 -3.49 -2.55 -5.42
CA SER A 92 -4.52 -3.10 -4.53
C SER A 92 -5.06 -4.44 -5.05
N ILE A 93 -5.23 -4.59 -6.37
CA ILE A 93 -5.59 -5.87 -6.98
C ILE A 93 -4.48 -6.90 -6.74
N PHE A 94 -3.21 -6.55 -7.00
CA PHE A 94 -2.09 -7.44 -6.73
C PHE A 94 -2.00 -7.86 -5.26
N LEU A 95 -2.24 -6.96 -4.31
CA LEU A 95 -2.29 -7.29 -2.88
C LEU A 95 -3.37 -8.31 -2.55
N ALA A 96 -4.57 -8.19 -3.15
CA ALA A 96 -5.61 -9.21 -3.01
C ALA A 96 -5.17 -10.54 -3.63
N LEU A 97 -4.50 -10.49 -4.80
CA LEU A 97 -3.95 -11.67 -5.45
C LEU A 97 -2.86 -12.37 -4.63
N ILE A 98 -2.05 -11.65 -3.84
CA ILE A 98 -1.10 -12.27 -2.90
C ILE A 98 -1.85 -13.12 -1.86
N GLY A 99 -2.97 -12.62 -1.33
CA GLY A 99 -3.80 -13.40 -0.40
C GLY A 99 -4.47 -14.61 -1.05
N ILE A 100 -4.82 -14.52 -2.34
CA ILE A 100 -5.47 -15.62 -3.09
C ILE A 100 -4.44 -16.67 -3.53
N PHE A 101 -3.38 -16.23 -4.19
CA PHE A 101 -2.22 -17.03 -4.59
C PHE A 101 -1.16 -16.94 -3.50
N HIS A 102 -1.45 -17.53 -2.33
CA HIS A 102 -0.57 -17.49 -1.17
C HIS A 102 0.74 -18.27 -1.37
N GLU A 103 1.64 -18.19 -0.40
CA GLU A 103 2.94 -18.88 -0.42
C GLU A 103 2.79 -20.37 -0.76
N GLY A 104 3.71 -20.87 -1.59
CA GLY A 104 3.67 -22.24 -2.13
C GLY A 104 2.74 -22.45 -3.33
N THR A 105 2.10 -21.40 -3.85
CA THR A 105 1.25 -21.49 -5.06
C THR A 105 1.80 -20.65 -6.22
N TYR A 106 1.56 -21.10 -7.45
CA TYR A 106 1.81 -20.28 -8.64
C TYR A 106 0.59 -19.39 -8.92
N PRO A 107 0.75 -18.08 -9.21
CA PRO A 107 1.99 -17.32 -9.42
C PRO A 107 2.39 -16.38 -8.25
N HIS A 108 2.49 -16.87 -7.01
CA HIS A 108 2.70 -16.05 -5.80
C HIS A 108 3.83 -15.01 -5.92
N THR A 109 5.04 -15.44 -6.30
CA THR A 109 6.21 -14.55 -6.41
C THR A 109 5.95 -13.40 -7.37
N PHE A 110 5.35 -13.68 -8.53
CA PHE A 110 5.02 -12.67 -9.52
C PHE A 110 4.03 -11.65 -8.96
N VAL A 111 2.96 -12.09 -8.31
CA VAL A 111 1.95 -11.14 -7.79
C VAL A 111 2.49 -10.29 -6.63
N SER A 112 3.40 -10.84 -5.82
CA SER A 112 4.07 -10.11 -4.74
C SER A 112 5.04 -9.04 -5.28
N GLU A 113 5.92 -9.40 -6.21
CA GLU A 113 6.86 -8.45 -6.82
C GLU A 113 6.14 -7.31 -7.55
N TRP A 114 5.06 -7.63 -8.27
CA TRP A 114 4.26 -6.62 -8.96
C TRP A 114 3.47 -5.73 -8.01
N PHE A 115 3.02 -6.20 -6.85
CA PHE A 115 2.43 -5.32 -5.84
C PHE A 115 3.41 -4.21 -5.43
N PHE A 116 4.62 -4.56 -5.03
CA PHE A 116 5.63 -3.57 -4.60
C PHE A 116 6.07 -2.67 -5.77
N THR A 117 6.23 -3.22 -6.97
CA THR A 117 6.58 -2.45 -8.18
C THR A 117 5.49 -1.43 -8.53
N GLN A 118 4.22 -1.82 -8.47
CA GLN A 118 3.10 -0.90 -8.75
C GLN A 118 2.99 0.19 -7.68
N MET A 119 3.26 -0.13 -6.41
CA MET A 119 3.32 0.89 -5.37
C MET A 119 4.46 1.88 -5.59
N ASP A 120 5.65 1.41 -5.99
CA ASP A 120 6.78 2.31 -6.30
C ASP A 120 6.47 3.26 -7.46
N LEU A 121 5.92 2.71 -8.55
CA LEU A 121 5.44 3.50 -9.69
C LEU A 121 4.35 4.50 -9.26
N ALA A 122 3.47 4.11 -8.35
CA ALA A 122 2.45 5.00 -7.81
C ALA A 122 3.07 6.17 -7.03
N VAL A 123 4.01 5.90 -6.11
CA VAL A 123 4.68 6.94 -5.30
C VAL A 123 5.39 7.93 -6.21
N VAL A 124 6.21 7.45 -7.16
CA VAL A 124 6.95 8.31 -8.10
C VAL A 124 5.99 9.13 -8.95
N THR A 125 5.03 8.48 -9.62
CA THR A 125 4.12 9.16 -10.56
C THR A 125 3.21 10.15 -9.85
N TRP A 126 2.64 9.78 -8.71
CA TRP A 126 1.77 10.67 -7.94
C TRP A 126 2.54 11.89 -7.41
N SER A 127 3.80 11.71 -7.01
CA SER A 127 4.68 12.81 -6.58
C SER A 127 5.02 13.77 -7.71
N ILE A 128 5.27 13.26 -8.93
CA ILE A 128 5.40 14.10 -10.13
C ILE A 128 4.10 14.88 -10.37
N GLY A 129 2.94 14.24 -10.18
CA GLY A 129 1.64 14.89 -10.25
C GLY A 129 1.49 16.08 -9.30
N LEU A 130 1.96 15.94 -8.05
CA LEU A 130 2.01 17.05 -7.09
C LEU A 130 2.93 18.19 -7.57
N ILE A 131 4.10 17.87 -8.14
CA ILE A 131 5.04 18.86 -8.67
C ILE A 131 4.44 19.62 -9.85
N VAL A 132 3.80 18.92 -10.78
CA VAL A 132 3.06 19.50 -11.91
C VAL A 132 1.95 20.42 -11.40
N GLY A 133 1.26 20.01 -10.34
CA GLY A 133 0.27 20.82 -9.60
C GLY A 133 0.86 21.94 -8.73
N ARG A 134 2.16 22.24 -8.83
CA ARG A 134 2.89 23.27 -8.05
C ARG A 134 2.91 23.05 -6.53
N ARG A 135 2.62 21.84 -6.05
CA ARG A 135 2.71 21.43 -4.62
C ARG A 135 4.11 20.94 -4.26
N LEU A 136 5.14 21.75 -4.55
CA LEU A 136 6.55 21.36 -4.49
C LEU A 136 7.01 20.87 -3.10
N ASN A 137 6.51 21.50 -2.03
CA ASN A 137 6.87 21.17 -0.64
C ASN A 137 6.52 19.72 -0.25
N TYR A 138 5.58 19.10 -0.97
CA TYR A 138 5.19 17.70 -0.76
C TYR A 138 5.63 16.80 -1.90
N GLY A 139 5.56 17.31 -3.14
CA GLY A 139 5.94 16.55 -4.32
C GLY A 139 7.43 16.19 -4.36
N ILE A 140 8.34 17.11 -3.99
CA ILE A 140 9.79 16.83 -4.02
C ILE A 140 10.18 15.77 -2.96
N PRO A 141 9.81 15.89 -1.67
CA PRO A 141 10.16 14.88 -0.69
C PRO A 141 9.60 13.50 -1.01
N LEU A 142 8.35 13.41 -1.50
CA LEU A 142 7.75 12.12 -1.86
C LEU A 142 8.36 11.53 -3.14
N LEU A 143 8.78 12.37 -4.09
CA LEU A 143 9.52 11.90 -5.26
C LEU A 143 10.88 11.34 -4.86
N LEU A 144 11.61 12.02 -3.97
CA LEU A 144 12.87 11.52 -3.45
C LEU A 144 12.66 10.21 -2.68
N LEU A 145 11.60 10.10 -1.89
CA LEU A 145 11.23 8.85 -1.22
C LEU A 145 11.04 7.72 -2.25
N GLY A 146 10.23 7.93 -3.29
CA GLY A 146 9.97 6.92 -4.32
C GLY A 146 11.21 6.56 -5.16
N LEU A 147 12.13 7.49 -5.42
CA LEU A 147 13.35 7.18 -6.18
C LEU A 147 14.44 6.52 -5.33
N ILE A 148 14.52 6.86 -4.04
CA ILE A 148 15.57 6.35 -3.15
C ILE A 148 15.15 5.03 -2.52
N ALA A 149 13.88 4.83 -2.18
CA ALA A 149 13.38 3.64 -1.51
C ALA A 149 13.72 2.31 -2.22
N PRO A 150 13.62 2.19 -3.56
CA PRO A 150 14.00 0.96 -4.25
C PRO A 150 15.50 0.66 -4.19
N ILE A 151 16.37 1.66 -3.96
CA ILE A 151 17.82 1.46 -4.02
C ILE A 151 18.29 0.50 -2.92
N PRO A 152 17.95 0.69 -1.62
CA PRO A 152 18.22 -0.31 -0.58
C PRO A 152 17.57 -1.67 -0.88
N ALA A 153 16.36 -1.69 -1.40
CA ALA A 153 15.65 -2.94 -1.73
C ALA A 153 16.42 -3.78 -2.76
N LEU A 154 17.02 -3.15 -3.76
CA LEU A 154 17.74 -3.81 -4.86
C LEU A 154 19.21 -4.10 -4.55
N LEU A 155 19.88 -3.25 -3.76
CA LEU A 155 21.33 -3.33 -3.57
C LEU A 155 21.75 -3.99 -2.25
N ILE A 156 20.90 -3.98 -1.23
CA ILE A 156 21.23 -4.58 0.06
C ILE A 156 20.87 -6.06 0.03
N LYS A 157 21.79 -6.91 0.50
CA LYS A 157 21.47 -8.30 0.83
C LYS A 157 20.73 -8.32 2.17
N TRP A 158 19.40 -8.30 2.11
CA TRP A 158 18.56 -8.33 3.30
C TRP A 158 18.71 -9.67 4.04
N PRO A 159 18.66 -9.68 5.39
CA PRO A 159 18.79 -10.93 6.15
C PRO A 159 17.69 -11.93 5.82
N SER A 160 16.50 -11.44 5.45
CA SER A 160 15.34 -12.23 5.07
C SER A 160 14.41 -11.43 4.15
N THR A 161 13.50 -12.14 3.49
CA THR A 161 12.41 -11.53 2.73
C THR A 161 11.46 -10.74 3.64
N ALA A 162 11.19 -11.21 4.86
CA ALA A 162 10.27 -10.50 5.78
C ALA A 162 10.77 -9.10 6.15
N ILE A 163 12.09 -8.91 6.33
CA ILE A 163 12.65 -7.58 6.62
C ILE A 163 12.55 -6.68 5.38
N LEU A 164 12.83 -7.22 4.19
CA LEU A 164 12.67 -6.50 2.92
C LEU A 164 11.22 -6.06 2.69
N GLU A 165 10.26 -6.96 2.89
CA GLU A 165 8.83 -6.66 2.75
C GLU A 165 8.39 -5.62 3.79
N THR A 166 8.84 -5.76 5.04
CA THR A 166 8.56 -4.80 6.11
C THR A 166 9.09 -3.41 5.76
N TYR A 167 10.29 -3.32 5.20
CA TYR A 167 10.86 -2.06 4.72
C TYR A 167 9.96 -1.42 3.65
N GLY A 168 9.54 -2.21 2.65
CA GLY A 168 8.61 -1.75 1.62
C GLY A 168 7.26 -1.28 2.17
N ILE A 169 6.68 -2.03 3.12
CA ILE A 169 5.42 -1.70 3.79
C ILE A 169 5.53 -0.37 4.53
N VAL A 170 6.62 -0.13 5.28
CA VAL A 170 6.82 1.14 6.01
C VAL A 170 6.89 2.35 5.07
N ILE A 171 7.49 2.20 3.89
CA ILE A 171 7.54 3.25 2.86
C ILE A 171 6.14 3.51 2.30
N ILE A 172 5.40 2.44 2.00
CA ILE A 172 4.01 2.52 1.54
C ILE A 172 3.13 3.22 2.58
N ASP A 173 3.29 2.90 3.86
CA ASP A 173 2.54 3.52 4.96
C ASP A 173 2.85 5.02 5.08
N ALA A 174 4.13 5.39 5.00
CA ALA A 174 4.55 6.79 5.01
C ALA A 174 3.91 7.58 3.86
N TRP A 175 3.90 7.00 2.65
CA TRP A 175 3.21 7.59 1.51
C TRP A 175 1.70 7.65 1.71
N ALA A 176 1.05 6.58 2.20
CA ALA A 176 -0.40 6.53 2.40
C ALA A 176 -0.87 7.59 3.41
N ILE A 177 -0.10 7.81 4.49
CA ILE A 177 -0.32 8.88 5.46
C ILE A 177 -0.19 10.25 4.78
N ALA A 178 0.89 10.47 4.04
CA ALA A 178 1.10 11.75 3.34
C ALA A 178 -0.01 12.04 2.32
N ALA A 179 -0.38 11.04 1.51
CA ALA A 179 -1.47 11.14 0.54
C ALA A 179 -2.80 11.47 1.23
N THR A 180 -3.12 10.80 2.34
CA THR A 180 -4.31 11.06 3.16
C THR A 180 -4.37 12.51 3.65
N ILE A 181 -3.26 13.03 4.18
CA ILE A 181 -3.16 14.42 4.68
C ILE A 181 -3.40 15.41 3.52
N LEU A 182 -2.81 15.15 2.35
CA LEU A 182 -2.87 16.04 1.20
C LEU A 182 -4.28 16.10 0.60
N ILE A 183 -4.94 14.97 0.44
CA ILE A 183 -6.28 14.93 -0.16
C ILE A 183 -7.40 15.31 0.80
N ARG A 184 -7.16 15.33 2.11
CA ARG A 184 -8.13 15.86 3.10
C ARG A 184 -8.54 17.30 2.77
N SER A 185 -7.62 18.09 2.24
CA SER A 185 -7.89 19.47 1.79
C SER A 185 -8.74 19.55 0.51
N ARG A 186 -8.85 18.44 -0.24
CA ARG A 186 -9.56 18.33 -1.52
C ARG A 186 -10.98 17.78 -1.38
N ILE A 187 -11.45 17.54 -0.16
CA ILE A 187 -12.83 17.13 0.09
C ILE A 187 -13.76 18.18 -0.54
N PRO A 188 -14.63 17.82 -1.50
CA PRO A 188 -15.58 18.75 -2.06
C PRO A 188 -16.41 19.34 -0.93
N ARG A 189 -16.23 20.64 -0.64
CA ARG A 189 -17.15 21.34 0.25
C ARG A 189 -18.46 21.41 -0.51
N VAL A 190 -19.50 20.76 0.02
CA VAL A 190 -20.86 20.96 -0.47
C VAL A 190 -21.11 22.45 -0.36
N GLY A 191 -21.26 23.12 -1.49
CA GLY A 191 -21.67 24.52 -1.49
C GLY A 191 -23.01 24.61 -0.79
N CYS A 192 -23.08 25.36 0.30
CA CYS A 192 -24.31 26.09 0.60
C CYS A 192 -24.48 27.13 -0.51
N GLY A 193 -25.03 26.73 -1.66
CA GLY A 193 -25.95 27.56 -2.41
C GLY A 193 -27.32 27.06 -1.98
N VAL A 194 -28.20 27.85 -1.36
CA VAL A 194 -28.61 29.24 -1.61
C VAL A 194 -28.82 29.96 -0.28
#